data_AF-A0A940V582-F1
#
_entry.id   AF-A0A940V582-F1
#
_cell.length_a   1.000
_cell.length_b   1.000
_cell.length_c   1.000
_cell.angle_alpha   90.00
_cell.angle_beta   90.00
_cell.angle_gamma   90.00
#
_symmetry.space_group_name_H-M   'P 1'
#
loop_
_entity.id
_entity.type
_entity.pdbx_description
1 polymer ?
#
loop_
_entity_poly.entity_id
_entity_poly.type
_entity_poly.pdbx_seq_one_letter_code
_entity_poly.pdbx_strand_id
1 'polypeptide(L)'
;MTNINTIAKVFSVFAFLIMVSVNALANLLPLNGVTTGELSNMYPTLITPAAYTFLIWIIIYLLLFSFTIYQLEFAAGKRKLSSNLADFIRGFYIVSCLCNAVWIFAWHYKYIALSLVLMVTLFICLGFMYKLLYEEELSLGEKIFIRLPFSIYFGWITVATGTCCEAYSTK
;
A
#
# COMPACT_ATOMS: atom_id res chain seq x y z
N MET A 1 -28.19 2.42 14.60
CA MET A 1 -27.47 1.27 14.01
C MET A 1 -26.44 1.81 13.03
N THR A 2 -25.18 1.85 13.43
CA THR A 2 -24.09 2.29 12.53
C THR A 2 -23.97 1.27 11.41
N ASN A 3 -24.19 1.72 10.17
CA ASN A 3 -24.13 0.86 8.99
C ASN A 3 -22.71 0.28 8.89
N ILE A 4 -22.58 -1.05 8.77
CA ILE A 4 -21.27 -1.76 8.77
C ILE A 4 -20.30 -1.16 7.74
N ASN A 5 -20.85 -0.66 6.63
CA ASN A 5 -20.12 0.03 5.58
C ASN A 5 -19.46 1.32 6.07
N THR A 6 -20.14 2.11 6.92
CA THR A 6 -19.61 3.35 7.50
C THR A 6 -18.43 3.06 8.42
N ILE A 7 -18.53 2.01 9.24
CA ILE A 7 -17.44 1.58 10.13
C ILE A 7 -16.21 1.23 9.30
N ALA A 8 -16.37 0.41 8.26
CA ALA A 8 -15.26 0.04 7.39
C ALA A 8 -14.61 1.25 6.69
N LYS A 9 -15.37 2.29 6.31
CA LYS A 9 -14.78 3.51 5.74
C LYS A 9 -13.91 4.25 6.75
N VAL A 10 -14.41 4.41 7.97
CA VAL A 10 -13.65 5.06 9.06
C VAL A 10 -12.36 4.28 9.32
N PHE A 11 -12.42 2.95 9.41
CA PHE A 11 -11.23 2.12 9.57
C PHE A 11 -10.23 2.28 8.42
N SER A 12 -10.68 2.36 7.17
CA SER A 12 -9.76 2.58 6.04
C SER A 12 -9.04 3.93 6.09
N VAL A 13 -9.70 4.99 6.58
CA VAL A 13 -9.06 6.29 6.80
C VAL A 13 -7.99 6.15 7.89
N PHE A 14 -8.33 5.53 9.02
CA PHE A 14 -7.36 5.33 10.10
C PHE A 14 -6.17 4.45 9.66
N ALA A 15 -6.43 3.37 8.94
CA ALA A 15 -5.37 2.48 8.43
C ALA A 15 -4.41 3.24 7.50
N PHE A 16 -4.95 4.07 6.60
CA PHE A 16 -4.14 4.94 5.73
C PHE A 16 -3.30 5.93 6.53
N LEU A 17 -3.90 6.64 7.50
CA LEU A 17 -3.20 7.60 8.34
C LEU A 17 -2.07 6.93 9.14
N ILE A 18 -2.32 5.74 9.70
CA ILE A 18 -1.30 4.95 10.41
C ILE A 18 -0.16 4.60 9.45
N MET A 19 -0.46 4.06 8.27
CA MET A 19 0.54 3.70 7.26
C MET A 19 1.42 4.89 6.89
N VAL A 20 0.83 6.03 6.52
CA VAL A 20 1.57 7.24 6.15
C VAL A 20 2.41 7.75 7.31
N SER A 21 1.83 7.77 8.53
CA SER A 21 2.55 8.24 9.72
C SER A 21 3.76 7.38 10.03
N VAL A 22 3.62 6.05 9.99
CA VAL A 22 4.72 5.11 10.24
C VAL A 22 5.83 5.26 9.20
N ASN A 23 5.49 5.37 7.92
CA ASN A 23 6.48 5.57 6.86
C ASN A 23 7.16 6.94 6.96
N ALA A 24 6.42 8.00 7.28
CA ALA A 24 6.99 9.33 7.48
C ALA A 24 7.95 9.32 8.68
N LEU A 25 7.55 8.73 9.80
CA LEU A 25 8.38 8.59 10.99
C LEU A 25 9.64 7.79 10.70
N ALA A 26 9.57 6.71 9.90
CA ALA A 26 10.75 5.92 9.53
C ALA A 26 11.84 6.70 8.76
N ASN A 27 11.46 7.82 8.12
CA ASN A 27 12.38 8.69 7.39
C ASN A 27 12.74 9.96 8.17
N LEU A 28 11.80 10.52 8.96
CA LEU A 28 12.02 11.74 9.75
C LEU A 28 12.70 11.48 11.10
N LEU A 29 12.38 10.35 11.73
CA LEU A 29 12.97 9.85 12.98
C LEU A 29 13.49 8.44 12.69
N PRO A 30 14.69 8.33 12.06
CA PRO A 30 15.19 7.08 11.52
C PRO A 30 15.05 5.93 12.51
N LEU A 31 14.09 5.04 12.26
CA LEU A 31 13.88 3.86 13.08
C LEU A 31 15.15 3.02 12.99
N ASN A 32 15.76 2.67 14.13
CA ASN A 32 17.06 1.98 14.16
C ASN A 32 18.23 2.80 13.55
N GLY A 33 18.15 4.13 13.54
CA GLY A 33 19.24 5.03 13.14
C GLY A 33 19.53 5.11 11.65
N VAL A 34 18.74 4.46 10.81
CA VAL A 34 18.86 4.47 9.34
C VAL A 34 17.49 4.68 8.69
N THR A 35 17.46 5.37 7.55
CA THR A 35 16.25 5.51 6.74
C THR A 35 15.94 4.21 6.00
N THR A 36 14.71 4.07 5.48
CA THR A 36 14.29 2.89 4.72
C THR A 36 15.15 2.69 3.46
N GLY A 37 15.51 3.78 2.78
CA GLY A 37 16.37 3.74 1.59
C GLY A 37 17.82 3.37 1.91
N GLU A 38 18.39 3.92 2.98
CA GLU A 38 19.74 3.54 3.45
C GLU A 38 19.80 2.08 3.87
N LEU A 39 18.77 1.59 4.56
CA LEU A 39 18.67 0.19 4.93
C LEU A 39 18.58 -0.72 3.70
N SER A 40 17.86 -0.30 2.66
CA SER A 40 17.86 -1.01 1.37
C SER A 40 19.25 -1.08 0.75
N ASN A 41 20.04 -0.01 0.83
CA ASN A 41 21.41 0.01 0.30
C ASN A 41 22.38 -0.93 1.05
N MET A 42 22.08 -1.27 2.30
CA MET A 42 22.86 -2.26 3.06
C MET A 42 22.64 -3.70 2.60
N TYR A 43 21.58 -3.97 1.84
CA TYR A 43 21.27 -5.26 1.25
C TYR A 43 21.23 -5.14 -0.29
N PRO A 44 22.38 -4.90 -0.95
CA PRO A 44 22.40 -4.74 -2.40
C PRO A 44 21.98 -6.05 -3.09
N THR A 45 20.96 -5.94 -3.92
CA THR A 45 20.38 -7.00 -4.76
C THR A 45 20.53 -6.62 -6.23
N LEU A 46 20.30 -7.55 -7.16
CA LEU A 46 20.42 -7.32 -8.61
C LEU A 46 19.51 -6.19 -9.12
N ILE A 47 18.42 -5.93 -8.38
CA ILE A 47 17.40 -4.93 -8.70
C ILE A 47 17.20 -3.90 -7.59
N THR A 48 18.14 -3.75 -6.65
CA THR A 48 18.00 -2.76 -5.57
C THR A 48 17.88 -1.35 -6.16
N PRO A 49 16.74 -0.66 -5.93
CA PRO A 49 16.56 0.69 -6.44
C PRO A 49 17.51 1.66 -5.76
N ALA A 50 18.02 2.62 -6.52
CA ALA A 50 18.81 3.70 -5.93
C ALA A 50 17.97 4.49 -4.90
N ALA A 51 18.60 5.04 -3.85
CA ALA A 51 17.90 5.68 -2.73
C ALA A 51 16.86 6.74 -3.14
N TYR A 52 17.13 7.53 -4.19
CA TYR A 52 16.18 8.56 -4.68
C TYR A 52 14.87 7.97 -5.25
N THR A 53 14.87 6.71 -5.66
CA THR A 53 13.65 6.06 -6.21
C THR A 53 12.56 5.89 -5.15
N PHE A 54 12.92 5.88 -3.87
CA PHE A 54 11.97 5.85 -2.76
C PHE A 54 11.09 7.13 -2.70
N LEU A 55 11.42 8.19 -3.44
CA LEU A 55 10.53 9.35 -3.62
C LEU A 55 9.19 8.98 -4.28
N ILE A 56 9.10 7.84 -4.96
CA ILE A 56 7.82 7.31 -5.50
C ILE A 56 6.75 7.16 -4.41
N TRP A 57 7.13 6.95 -3.15
CA TRP A 57 6.19 6.87 -2.04
C TRP A 57 5.37 8.14 -1.88
N ILE A 58 5.91 9.32 -2.18
CA ILE A 58 5.15 10.59 -2.16
C ILE A 58 3.98 10.50 -3.15
N ILE A 59 4.24 10.03 -4.37
CA ILE A 59 3.22 9.87 -5.41
C ILE A 59 2.18 8.83 -4.98
N ILE A 60 2.63 7.69 -4.44
CA ILE A 60 1.74 6.63 -3.94
C ILE A 60 0.84 7.17 -2.82
N TYR A 61 1.37 7.90 -1.84
CA TYR A 61 0.58 8.45 -0.75
C TYR A 61 -0.44 9.48 -1.22
N LEU A 62 -0.09 10.36 -2.18
CA LEU A 62 -1.04 11.31 -2.75
C LEU A 62 -2.17 10.61 -3.51
N LEU A 63 -1.85 9.57 -4.28
CA LEU A 63 -2.84 8.76 -5.00
C LEU A 63 -3.74 7.96 -4.04
N LEU A 64 -3.18 7.37 -2.98
CA LEU A 64 -3.96 6.64 -1.98
C LEU A 64 -4.80 7.58 -1.11
N PHE A 65 -4.32 8.80 -0.86
CA PHE A 65 -5.11 9.84 -0.21
C PHE A 65 -6.32 10.23 -1.06
N SER A 66 -6.11 10.46 -2.36
CA SER A 66 -7.21 10.81 -3.26
C SER A 66 -8.25 9.68 -3.34
N PHE A 67 -7.81 8.41 -3.40
CA PHE A 67 -8.71 7.26 -3.26
C PHE A 67 -9.48 7.29 -1.94
N THR A 68 -8.78 7.52 -0.82
CA THR A 68 -9.37 7.56 0.53
C THR A 68 -10.48 8.61 0.64
N ILE A 69 -10.28 9.80 0.07
CA ILE A 69 -11.31 10.84 0.01
C ILE A 69 -12.44 10.43 -0.95
N TYR A 70 -12.10 9.94 -2.15
CA TYR A 70 -13.07 9.55 -3.16
C TYR A 70 -14.08 8.51 -2.65
N GLN A 71 -13.62 7.49 -1.91
CA GLN A 71 -14.50 6.46 -1.35
C GLN A 71 -15.42 6.96 -0.20
N LEU A 72 -15.10 8.12 0.41
CA LEU A 72 -15.94 8.78 1.42
C LEU A 72 -17.04 9.61 0.76
N GLU A 73 -16.69 10.40 -0.26
CA GLU A 73 -17.62 11.30 -0.97
C GLU A 73 -18.65 10.53 -1.82
N PHE A 74 -18.25 9.39 -2.41
CA PHE A 74 -19.15 8.54 -3.21
C PHE A 74 -20.10 7.65 -2.38
N ALA A 75 -20.22 7.91 -1.08
CA ALA A 75 -21.27 7.36 -0.22
C ALA A 75 -22.68 7.87 -0.58
N ALA A 76 -22.79 8.93 -1.39
CA ALA A 76 -24.01 9.70 -1.60
C ALA A 76 -24.82 9.35 -2.88
N GLY A 77 -24.60 8.18 -3.52
CA GLY A 77 -25.63 7.59 -4.39
C GLY A 77 -25.41 7.54 -5.91
N LYS A 78 -24.18 7.71 -6.42
CA LYS A 78 -23.88 7.49 -7.86
C LYS A 78 -22.87 6.36 -8.08
N ARG A 79 -23.12 5.16 -7.56
CA ARG A 79 -22.22 4.01 -7.78
C ARG A 79 -22.39 3.44 -9.20
N LYS A 80 -21.30 3.33 -9.97
CA LYS A 80 -21.18 2.32 -11.04
C LYS A 80 -20.57 1.03 -10.51
N LEU A 81 -19.57 1.12 -9.64
CA LEU A 81 -19.01 -0.04 -8.95
C LEU A 81 -20.06 -0.72 -8.06
N SER A 82 -20.22 -2.04 -8.19
CA SER A 82 -21.13 -2.79 -7.32
C SER A 82 -20.79 -2.59 -5.84
N SER A 83 -21.79 -2.56 -4.96
CA SER A 83 -21.58 -2.38 -3.52
C SER A 83 -20.62 -3.41 -2.95
N ASN A 84 -20.77 -4.66 -3.38
CA ASN A 84 -20.00 -5.79 -2.90
C ASN A 84 -18.53 -5.64 -3.28
N LEU A 85 -18.24 -5.26 -4.53
CA LEU A 85 -16.86 -5.03 -4.97
C LEU A 85 -16.21 -3.87 -4.20
N ALA A 86 -16.94 -2.78 -3.99
CA ALA A 86 -16.44 -1.64 -3.23
C ALA A 86 -16.03 -2.04 -1.79
N ASP A 87 -16.76 -2.96 -1.18
CA ASP A 87 -16.47 -3.45 0.17
C ASP A 87 -15.28 -4.41 0.19
N PHE A 88 -15.14 -5.28 -0.83
CA PHE A 88 -13.94 -6.11 -1.01
C PHE A 88 -12.67 -5.27 -1.19
N ILE A 89 -12.69 -4.30 -2.10
CA ILE A 89 -11.55 -3.40 -2.33
C ILE A 89 -11.18 -2.67 -1.04
N ARG A 90 -12.16 -2.20 -0.27
CA ARG A 90 -11.92 -1.54 1.02
C ARG A 90 -11.25 -2.47 2.04
N GLY A 91 -11.69 -3.72 2.11
CA GLY A 91 -11.08 -4.74 2.98
C GLY A 91 -9.61 -4.98 2.64
N PHE A 92 -9.31 -5.25 1.36
CA PHE A 92 -7.93 -5.43 0.89
C PHE A 92 -7.08 -4.17 1.07
N TYR A 93 -7.66 -3.00 0.89
CA TYR A 93 -6.98 -1.73 1.12
C TYR A 93 -6.56 -1.55 2.58
N ILE A 94 -7.46 -1.84 3.54
CA ILE A 94 -7.13 -1.80 4.98
C ILE A 94 -5.99 -2.76 5.29
N VAL A 95 -6.08 -4.01 4.82
CA VAL A 95 -5.04 -5.01 5.01
C VAL A 95 -3.71 -4.52 4.43
N SER A 96 -3.71 -3.94 3.23
CA SER A 96 -2.49 -3.40 2.63
C SER A 96 -1.88 -2.28 3.46
N CYS A 97 -2.68 -1.36 4.00
CA CYS A 97 -2.15 -0.27 4.83
C CYS A 97 -1.48 -0.81 6.10
N LEU A 98 -2.13 -1.79 6.76
CA LEU A 98 -1.62 -2.40 7.98
C LEU A 98 -0.36 -3.24 7.71
N CYS A 99 -0.36 -4.07 6.67
CA CYS A 99 0.82 -4.84 6.29
C CYS A 99 2.00 -3.93 5.95
N ASN A 100 1.76 -2.80 5.27
CA ASN A 100 2.81 -1.83 4.96
C ASN A 100 3.37 -1.16 6.23
N ALA A 101 2.51 -0.74 7.15
CA ALA A 101 2.93 -0.18 8.42
C ALA A 101 3.78 -1.17 9.25
N VAL A 102 3.34 -2.43 9.36
CA VAL A 102 4.07 -3.47 10.09
C VAL A 102 5.38 -3.83 9.37
N TRP A 103 5.38 -3.81 8.04
CA TRP A 103 6.57 -4.10 7.24
C TRP A 103 7.72 -3.14 7.53
N ILE A 104 7.43 -1.84 7.71
CA ILE A 104 8.46 -0.85 8.07
C ILE A 104 9.21 -1.27 9.34
N PHE A 105 8.50 -1.67 10.39
CA PHE A 105 9.15 -2.14 11.61
C PHE A 105 9.93 -3.43 11.37
N ALA A 106 9.33 -4.42 10.70
CA ALA A 106 9.99 -5.69 10.41
C ALA A 106 11.29 -5.50 9.61
N TRP A 107 11.26 -4.59 8.63
CA TRP A 107 12.42 -4.23 7.82
C TRP A 107 13.49 -3.53 8.66
N HIS A 108 13.13 -2.45 9.38
CA HIS A 108 14.07 -1.66 10.18
C HIS A 108 14.75 -2.46 11.31
N TYR A 109 14.06 -3.45 11.90
CA TYR A 109 14.63 -4.37 12.88
C TYR A 109 15.25 -5.63 12.27
N LYS A 110 15.42 -5.68 10.94
CA LYS A 110 16.08 -6.76 10.19
C LYS A 110 15.42 -8.14 10.33
N TYR A 111 14.13 -8.18 10.68
CA TYR A 111 13.33 -9.40 10.66
C TYR A 111 12.93 -9.77 9.23
N ILE A 112 13.90 -10.08 8.35
CA ILE A 112 13.59 -10.14 6.90
C ILE A 112 12.69 -11.32 6.49
N ALA A 113 12.63 -12.42 7.26
CA ALA A 113 11.63 -13.46 7.01
C ALA A 113 10.19 -12.92 7.15
N LEU A 114 9.93 -12.19 8.24
CA LEU A 114 8.64 -11.52 8.47
C LEU A 114 8.40 -10.42 7.43
N SER A 115 9.44 -9.65 7.10
CA SER A 115 9.40 -8.63 6.05
C SER A 115 8.96 -9.20 4.71
N LEU A 116 9.52 -10.34 4.30
CA LEU A 116 9.15 -11.05 3.08
C LEU A 116 7.69 -11.52 3.10
N VAL A 117 7.23 -12.13 4.20
CA VAL A 117 5.82 -12.56 4.36
C VAL A 117 4.86 -11.37 4.22
N LEU A 118 5.18 -10.23 4.85
CA LEU A 118 4.36 -9.02 4.76
C LEU A 118 4.37 -8.44 3.34
N MET A 119 5.51 -8.44 2.66
CA MET A 119 5.65 -7.92 1.31
C MET A 119 4.91 -8.80 0.28
N VAL A 120 4.99 -10.13 0.41
CA VAL A 120 4.20 -11.06 -0.43
C VAL A 120 2.70 -10.89 -0.16
N THR A 121 2.31 -10.69 1.10
CA THR A 121 0.90 -10.44 1.45
C THR A 121 0.39 -9.14 0.80
N LEU A 122 1.19 -8.06 0.85
CA LEU A 122 0.92 -6.80 0.15
C LEU A 122 0.76 -7.01 -1.36
N PHE A 123 1.71 -7.71 -1.97
CA PHE A 123 1.71 -8.01 -3.40
C PHE A 123 0.44 -8.75 -3.81
N ILE A 124 0.05 -9.78 -3.07
CA ILE A 124 -1.17 -10.57 -3.34
C ILE A 124 -2.42 -9.69 -3.18
N CYS A 125 -2.53 -8.91 -2.11
CA CYS A 125 -3.68 -8.01 -1.89
C CYS A 125 -3.83 -7.01 -3.04
N LEU A 126 -2.73 -6.36 -3.44
CA LEU A 126 -2.73 -5.39 -4.52
C LEU A 126 -2.97 -6.03 -5.89
N GLY A 127 -2.44 -7.23 -6.13
CA GLY A 127 -2.68 -7.98 -7.37
C GLY A 127 -4.16 -8.38 -7.52
N PHE A 128 -4.81 -8.83 -6.44
CA PHE A 128 -6.25 -9.10 -6.45
C PHE A 128 -7.07 -7.83 -6.72
N MET A 129 -6.77 -6.73 -6.02
CA MET A 129 -7.46 -5.46 -6.27
C MET A 129 -7.25 -4.97 -7.71
N TYR A 130 -6.03 -5.05 -8.24
CA TYR A 130 -5.72 -4.69 -9.61
C TYR A 130 -6.54 -5.50 -10.61
N LYS A 131 -6.58 -6.82 -10.45
CA LYS A 131 -7.36 -7.72 -11.33
C LYS A 131 -8.84 -7.37 -11.31
N LEU A 132 -9.42 -7.28 -10.11
CA LEU A 132 -10.85 -6.95 -9.95
C LEU A 132 -11.18 -5.60 -10.58
N LEU A 133 -10.34 -4.58 -10.36
CA LEU A 133 -10.57 -3.24 -10.91
C LEU A 133 -10.35 -3.17 -12.42
N TYR A 134 -9.55 -4.07 -12.99
CA TYR A 134 -9.28 -4.10 -14.44
C TYR A 134 -10.45 -4.68 -15.22
N GLU A 135 -11.12 -5.69 -14.67
CA GLU A 135 -12.29 -6.37 -15.27
C GLU A 135 -13.55 -5.50 -15.28
N GLU A 136 -13.60 -4.44 -14.47
CA GLU A 136 -14.76 -3.54 -14.35
C GLU A 136 -14.76 -2.40 -15.38
N GLU A 137 -15.96 -2.01 -15.84
CA GLU A 137 -16.19 -0.82 -16.65
C GLU A 137 -16.27 0.45 -15.80
N LEU A 138 -15.10 1.03 -15.53
CA LEU A 138 -14.96 2.23 -14.71
C LEU A 138 -15.20 3.52 -15.51
N SER A 139 -15.88 4.48 -14.89
CA SER A 139 -15.90 5.87 -15.35
C SER A 139 -14.50 6.50 -15.30
N LEU A 140 -14.31 7.65 -15.96
CA LEU A 140 -13.02 8.35 -15.93
C LEU A 140 -12.58 8.70 -14.50
N GLY A 141 -13.52 9.11 -13.65
CA GLY A 141 -13.25 9.38 -12.23
C GLY A 141 -12.79 8.12 -11.48
N GLU A 142 -13.49 6.99 -11.65
CA GLU A 142 -13.09 5.72 -11.02
C GLU A 142 -11.74 5.20 -11.54
N LYS A 143 -11.41 5.43 -12.82
CA LYS A 143 -10.07 5.10 -13.36
C LYS A 143 -8.97 5.92 -12.68
N ILE A 144 -9.20 7.23 -12.48
CA ILE A 144 -8.21 8.15 -11.91
C ILE A 144 -8.08 7.97 -10.39
N PHE A 145 -9.20 7.83 -9.67
CA PHE A 145 -9.21 7.84 -8.20
C PHE A 145 -9.25 6.44 -7.57
N ILE A 146 -9.53 5.39 -8.34
CA ILE A 146 -9.54 4.00 -7.83
C ILE A 146 -8.46 3.18 -8.53
N ARG A 147 -8.55 3.00 -9.85
CA ARG A 147 -7.64 2.08 -10.58
C ARG A 147 -6.19 2.57 -10.55
N LEU A 148 -5.94 3.83 -10.90
CA LEU A 148 -4.59 4.38 -11.01
C LEU A 148 -3.78 4.29 -9.69
N PRO A 149 -4.31 4.67 -8.52
CA PRO A 149 -3.60 4.52 -7.24
C PRO A 149 -3.10 3.08 -6.99
N PHE A 150 -3.97 2.09 -7.17
CA PHE A 150 -3.62 0.70 -6.92
C PHE A 150 -2.69 0.13 -7.99
N SER A 151 -2.81 0.54 -9.25
CA SER A 151 -1.87 0.13 -10.31
C SER A 151 -0.45 0.61 -10.04
N ILE A 152 -0.27 1.89 -9.68
CA ILE A 152 1.05 2.45 -9.36
C ILE A 152 1.60 1.79 -8.10
N TYR A 153 0.77 1.61 -7.08
CA TYR A 153 1.20 0.98 -5.83
C TYR A 153 1.62 -0.49 -6.06
N PHE A 154 0.84 -1.26 -6.83
CA PHE A 154 1.17 -2.63 -7.20
C PHE A 154 2.48 -2.73 -7.98
N GLY A 155 2.70 -1.83 -8.95
CA GLY A 155 3.95 -1.77 -9.70
C GLY A 155 5.17 -1.58 -8.79
N TRP A 156 5.08 -0.68 -7.81
CA TRP A 156 6.15 -0.48 -6.84
C TRP A 156 6.36 -1.68 -5.92
N ILE A 157 5.28 -2.25 -5.38
CA ILE A 157 5.36 -3.43 -4.50
C ILE A 157 5.94 -4.65 -5.23
N THR A 158 5.78 -4.76 -6.56
CA THR A 158 6.45 -5.79 -7.35
C THR A 158 7.97 -5.72 -7.21
N VAL A 159 8.55 -4.51 -7.34
CA VAL A 159 10.00 -4.28 -7.18
C VAL A 159 10.43 -4.53 -5.72
N ALA A 160 9.67 -4.01 -4.76
CA ALA A 160 9.94 -4.20 -3.34
C ALA A 160 9.87 -5.67 -2.89
N THR A 161 9.00 -6.47 -3.51
CA THR A 161 8.91 -7.92 -3.26
C THR A 161 10.15 -8.64 -3.79
N GLY A 162 10.57 -8.33 -5.03
CA GLY A 162 11.77 -8.95 -5.61
C GLY A 162 13.03 -8.68 -4.78
N THR A 163 13.22 -7.43 -4.35
CA THR A 163 14.33 -7.06 -3.45
C THR A 163 14.26 -7.79 -2.11
N CYS A 164 13.08 -7.91 -1.50
CA CYS A 164 12.91 -8.68 -0.26
C CYS A 164 13.23 -10.18 -0.45
N CYS A 165 12.83 -10.79 -1.57
CA CYS A 165 13.15 -12.18 -1.90
C CYS A 165 14.67 -12.40 -2.04
N GLU A 166 15.35 -11.51 -2.75
CA GLU A 166 16.80 -11.58 -2.92
C GLU A 166 17.52 -11.37 -1.58
N ALA A 167 17.11 -10.36 -0.81
CA ALA A 167 17.67 -10.11 0.53
C ALA A 167 17.46 -11.31 1.47
N TYR A 168 16.33 -12.03 1.36
CA TYR A 168 16.11 -13.26 2.14
C TYR A 168 17.04 -14.40 1.71
N SER A 169 17.33 -14.50 0.41
CA SER A 169 18.14 -15.58 -0.17
C SER A 169 19.65 -15.44 0.12
N THR A 170 20.10 -14.23 0.48
CA THR A 170 21.50 -13.91 0.78
C THR A 170 21.83 -13.84 2.27
N LYS A 171 20.88 -14.22 3.13
CA LYS A 171 21.02 -14.23 4.60
C LYS A 171 21.69 -15.47 5.16
#